data_AF-A0A962M9Q4-F1
#
_entry.id   AF-A0A962M9Q4-F1
#
_cell.length_a   1.000
_cell.length_b   1.000
_cell.length_c   1.000
_cell.angle_alpha   90.00
_cell.angle_beta   90.00
_cell.angle_gamma   90.00
#
_symmetry.space_group_name_H-M   'P 1'
#
loop_
_entity.id
_entity.type
_entity.pdbx_description
1 polymer ?
#
loop_
_entity_poly.entity_id
_entity_poly.type
_entity_poly.pdbx_seq_one_letter_code
_entity_poly.pdbx_strand_id
1 'polypeptide(L)' 'MEVLRPYTTSDTPFAAFLVYSGMKVVATKQDPNDYKREIILFIDIPEIHDLEKTWRLGEAEGD' A
#
# COMPACT_ATOMS: atom_id res chain seq x y z
N MET A 1 -14.33 0.62 -14.24
CA MET A 1 -13.23 -0.20 -13.67
C MET A 1 -12.05 0.73 -13.53
N GLU A 2 -11.78 1.18 -12.31
CA GLU A 2 -10.60 1.98 -12.03
C GLU A 2 -9.38 1.06 -12.10
N VAL A 3 -8.37 1.44 -12.89
CA VAL A 3 -7.17 0.62 -13.07
C VAL A 3 -6.33 0.77 -11.82
N LEU A 4 -6.31 -0.25 -10.95
CA LEU A 4 -5.40 -0.33 -9.81
C LEU A 4 -3.96 -0.09 -10.33
N ARG A 5 -3.30 0.96 -9.83
CA ARG A 5 -1.91 1.27 -10.23
C ARG A 5 -0.97 0.59 -9.25
N PRO A 6 -0.26 -0.47 -9.65
CA PRO A 6 0.73 -1.11 -8.79
C PRO A 6 1.99 -0.26 -8.71
N TYR A 7 2.59 -0.20 -7.52
CA TYR A 7 3.90 0.40 -7.30
C TYR A 7 4.80 -0.62 -6.60
N THR A 8 6.04 -0.75 -7.06
CA THR A 8 7.01 -1.66 -6.45
C THR A 8 8.19 -0.89 -5.91
N THR A 9 8.60 -1.17 -4.70
CA THR A 9 9.82 -0.61 -4.12
C THR A 9 10.50 -1.59 -3.17
N SER A 10 11.81 -1.52 -3.13
CA SER A 10 12.68 -2.23 -2.19
C SER A 10 13.47 -1.26 -1.30
N ASP A 11 13.07 0.02 -1.31
CA ASP A 11 13.63 1.08 -0.49
C ASP A 11 12.76 1.28 0.76
N THR A 12 13.31 1.00 1.94
CA THR A 12 12.56 0.97 3.20
C THR A 12 11.93 2.33 3.55
N PRO A 13 12.64 3.48 3.49
CA PRO A 13 12.04 4.81 3.61
C PRO A 13 10.86 5.06 2.67
N PHE A 14 10.99 4.71 1.38
CA PHE A 14 9.93 4.95 0.42
C PHE A 14 8.74 4.02 0.64
N ALA A 15 8.98 2.75 0.99
CA ALA A 15 7.93 1.82 1.39
C ALA A 15 7.11 2.34 2.59
N ALA A 16 7.78 2.89 3.62
CA ALA A 16 7.11 3.51 4.76
C ALA A 16 6.26 4.72 4.35
N PHE A 17 6.74 5.54 3.41
CA PHE A 17 5.97 6.65 2.85
C PHE A 17 4.70 6.16 2.13
N LEU A 18 4.79 5.09 1.32
CA LEU A 18 3.62 4.53 0.62
C LEU A 18 2.59 3.97 1.60
N VAL A 19 3.02 3.26 2.65
CA VAL A 19 2.13 2.82 3.73
C VAL A 19 1.44 4.01 4.41
N TYR A 20 2.20 5.04 4.78
CA TYR A 20 1.64 6.26 5.38
C TYR A 20 0.65 6.98 4.44
N SER A 21 0.89 6.88 3.14
CA SER A 21 0.03 7.45 2.10
C SER A 21 -1.21 6.60 1.82
N GLY A 22 -1.53 5.58 2.62
CA GLY A 22 -2.73 4.76 2.47
C GLY A 22 -2.63 3.64 1.44
N MET A 23 -1.46 3.43 0.83
CA MET A 23 -1.26 2.34 -0.12
C MET A 23 -1.17 1.00 0.59
N LYS A 24 -1.80 -0.03 0.02
CA LYS A 24 -1.84 -1.37 0.60
C LYS A 24 -0.74 -2.27 0.04
N VAL A 25 -0.02 -2.95 0.93
CA VAL A 25 0.89 -4.04 0.54
C VAL A 25 0.08 -5.26 0.11
N VAL A 26 0.39 -5.81 -1.06
CA VAL A 26 -0.28 -6.99 -1.61
C VAL A 26 0.63 -8.21 -1.58
N ALA A 27 1.91 -8.01 -1.86
CA ALA A 27 2.89 -9.09 -1.94
C ALA A 27 4.30 -8.56 -1.71
N THR A 28 5.21 -9.47 -1.37
CA THR A 28 6.64 -9.25 -1.46
C THR A 28 7.24 -10.28 -2.42
N LYS A 29 8.34 -9.91 -3.08
CA LYS A 29 9.08 -10.76 -4.00
C LYS A 29 10.57 -10.50 -3.83
N GLN A 30 11.37 -11.56 -3.88
CA GLN A 30 12.83 -11.42 -3.88
C GLN A 30 13.33 -10.77 -5.18
N ASP A 31 14.29 -9.85 -5.06
CA ASP A 31 14.89 -9.20 -6.23
C ASP A 31 15.65 -10.26 -7.06
N PRO A 32 15.31 -10.45 -8.35
CA PRO A 32 15.99 -11.42 -9.19
C PRO A 32 17.47 -11.10 -9.41
N ASN A 33 17.91 -9.86 -9.17
CA ASN A 33 19.28 -9.42 -9.34
C ASN A 33 20.06 -9.35 -8.02
N ASP A 34 19.38 -9.37 -6.86
CA ASP A 34 19.99 -9.35 -5.54
C ASP A 34 19.18 -10.18 -4.54
N TYR A 35 19.65 -11.39 -4.26
CA TYR A 35 18.99 -12.30 -3.32
C TYR A 35 18.95 -11.79 -1.88
N LYS A 36 19.68 -10.74 -1.50
CA LYS A 36 19.57 -10.14 -0.17
C LYS A 36 18.46 -9.08 -0.10
N ARG A 37 17.87 -8.72 -1.23
CA ARG A 37 16.91 -7.62 -1.36
C ARG A 37 15.50 -8.13 -1.61
N GLU A 38 14.54 -7.54 -0.90
CA GLU A 38 13.12 -7.81 -1.06
C GLU A 38 12.42 -6.60 -1.70
N ILE A 39 11.58 -6.87 -2.70
CA ILE A 39 10.74 -5.90 -3.40
C ILE A 39 9.32 -6.04 -2.88
N ILE A 40 8.75 -4.95 -2.42
CA ILE A 40 7.40 -4.86 -1.89
C ILE A 40 6.48 -4.29 -2.98
N LEU A 41 5.33 -4.94 -3.19
CA LEU A 41 4.29 -4.52 -4.12
C LEU A 41 3.14 -3.85 -3.36
N PHE A 42 2.86 -2.62 -3.77
CA PHE A 42 1.78 -1.77 -3.28
C PHE A 42 0.71 -1.59 -4.35
N ILE A 43 -0.54 -1.46 -3.92
CA ILE A 43 -1.65 -0.99 -4.77
C ILE A 43 -2.36 0.17 -4.08
N ASP A 44 -2.84 1.09 -4.91
CA ASP A 44 -3.74 2.14 -4.50
C ASP A 44 -5.19 1.62 -4.61
N ILE A 45 -5.91 1.61 -3.49
CA ILE A 45 -7.32 1.23 -3.43
C ILE A 45 -8.08 2.44 -2.89
N PRO A 46 -8.86 3.14 -3.74
CA PRO A 46 -9.61 4.34 -3.34
C PRO A 46 -10.53 4.10 -2.13
N GLU A 47 -11.13 2.91 -2.03
CA GLU A 47 -12.01 2.53 -0.92
C GLU A 47 -11.30 2.57 0.45
N ILE A 48 -9.98 2.32 0.50
CA ILE A 48 -9.20 2.38 1.75
C ILE A 48 -9.07 3.83 2.22
N HIS A 49 -8.87 4.77 1.29
CA HIS A 49 -8.80 6.19 1.63
C HIS A 49 -10.12 6.71 2.19
N ASP A 50 -11.24 6.28 1.59
CA ASP A 50 -12.57 6.63 2.09
C ASP A 50 -12.80 6.01 3.46
N LEU A 51 -12.51 4.72 3.66
CA LEU A 51 -12.63 4.05 4.96
C LEU A 51 -11.73 4.67 6.05
N GLU A 52 -10.47 5.01 5.74
CA GLU A 52 -9.59 5.71 6.67
C GLU A 52 -10.15 7.08 7.05
N LYS A 53 -10.71 7.81 6.08
CA LYS A 53 -11.32 9.12 6.32
C LYS A 53 -12.51 8.98 7.25
N THR A 54 -13.40 8.01 7.00
CA THR A 54 -14.57 7.73 7.84
C THR A 54 -14.15 7.31 9.25
N TRP A 55 -13.11 6.47 9.38
CA TRP A 55 -12.55 6.06 10.67
C TRP A 55 -11.93 7.24 11.44
N ARG A 56 -11.15 8.10 10.77
CA ARG A 56 -10.54 9.31 11.38
C ARG A 56 -11.57 10.34 11.80
N LEU A 57 -12.68 10.46 11.07
CA LEU A 57 -13.77 11.39 11.38
C LEU A 57 -14.76 10.83 12.40
N GLY A 58 -14.62 9.57 12.80
CA GLY A 58 -15.48 8.92 13.78
C GLY A 58 -16.87 8.57 13.25
N GLU A 59 -17.06 8.57 11.93
CA GLU A 59 -18.33 8.24 11.25
C GLU A 59 -18.39 6.76 10.83
N ALA A 60 -17.42 5.95 11.26
CA ALA A 60 -17.37 4.54 10.90
C ALA A 60 -18.52 3.77 11.59
N GLU A 61 -19.55 3.45 10.84
CA GLU A 61 -20.56 2.47 11.24
C GLU A 61 -19.90 1.09 11.21
N GLY A 62 -19.66 0.51 12.39
CA GLY A 62 -19.18 -0.86 12.51
C GLY A 62 -20.28 -1.85 12.15
N ASP A 63 -19.95 -2.82 11.31
CA ASP A 63 -20.78 -3.99 10.98
C ASP A 63 -20.52 -5.13 12.00
#